data_AF-A0A7C0YNH6-F1
#
_entry.id   AF-A0A7C0YNH6-F1
#
_cell.length_a   1.000
_cell.length_b   1.000
_cell.length_c   1.000
_cell.angle_alpha   90.00
_cell.angle_beta   90.00
_cell.angle_gamma   90.00
#
_symmetry.space_group_name_H-M   'P 1'
#
loop_
_entity.id
_entity.type
_entity.pdbx_description
1 polymer ?
#
loop_
_entity_poly.entity_id
_entity_poly.type
_entity_poly.pdbx_seq_one_letter_code
_entity_poly.pdbx_strand_id
1 'polypeptide(L)'
;NALRMRPDRIIVGEVRSKEALTLFTAMNTGHDGTMATIHANSGREALSRLQSHPMNVPDMMIPALDLMVVQNRQIKNGKLRRRVMEVLEVAGKEGDVFTTNTLFKYDPKTEKITEGILNGRIIHELSTLTGNSIREINDEIDLRKTIIDAMVEADLPLDGIYSIVQTYYEDKQKALETLQTLTRQARE
;
A
#
# COMPACT_ATOMS: atom_id res chain seq x y z
N ASN A 1 2.35 -26.46 -0.75
CA ASN A 1 1.81 -25.85 -1.98
C ASN A 1 0.63 -24.95 -1.59
N ALA A 2 0.91 -23.71 -1.20
CA ALA A 2 -0.10 -22.79 -0.64
C ALA A 2 -1.13 -22.31 -1.69
N LEU A 3 -0.73 -22.20 -2.96
CA LEU A 3 -1.59 -21.78 -4.08
C LEU A 3 -2.76 -22.75 -4.35
N ARG A 4 -2.70 -23.97 -3.83
CA ARG A 4 -3.79 -24.95 -3.95
C ARG A 4 -4.77 -24.92 -2.77
N MET A 5 -4.54 -24.04 -1.80
CA MET A 5 -5.39 -23.92 -0.61
C MET A 5 -6.46 -22.83 -0.75
N ARG A 6 -6.56 -22.18 -1.92
CA ARG A 6 -7.44 -21.03 -2.17
C ARG A 6 -7.30 -19.94 -1.08
N PRO A 7 -6.07 -19.46 -0.79
CA PRO A 7 -5.89 -18.44 0.22
C PRO A 7 -6.47 -17.10 -0.23
N ASP A 8 -7.10 -16.37 0.69
CA ASP A 8 -7.56 -14.98 0.44
C ASP A 8 -6.42 -13.97 0.45
N ARG A 9 -5.26 -14.31 1.04
CA ARG A 9 -4.04 -13.47 1.05
C ARG A 9 -2.79 -14.32 1.04
N ILE A 10 -1.77 -13.86 0.32
CA ILE A 10 -0.44 -14.49 0.30
C ILE A 10 0.59 -13.45 0.72
N ILE A 11 1.29 -13.71 1.81
CA ILE A 11 2.33 -12.82 2.33
C ILE A 11 3.67 -13.53 2.17
N VAL A 12 4.53 -12.99 1.30
CA VAL A 12 5.91 -13.47 1.14
C VAL A 12 6.84 -12.50 1.84
N GLY A 13 7.61 -13.00 2.80
CA GLY A 13 8.51 -12.16 3.61
C GLY A 13 9.42 -11.29 2.75
N GLU A 14 10.27 -11.90 1.94
CA GLU A 14 11.15 -11.20 0.99
C GLU A 14 11.34 -12.04 -0.28
N VAL A 15 11.29 -11.38 -1.43
CA VAL A 15 11.55 -11.98 -2.74
C VAL A 15 12.96 -11.62 -3.19
N ARG A 16 13.75 -12.64 -3.47
CA ARG A 16 15.18 -12.57 -3.84
C ARG A 16 15.49 -13.26 -5.16
N SER A 17 14.69 -14.23 -5.60
CA SER A 17 14.96 -15.03 -6.80
C SER A 17 13.70 -15.54 -7.52
N LYS A 18 13.74 -16.78 -8.03
CA LYS A 18 12.71 -17.43 -8.87
C LYS A 18 11.31 -17.50 -8.23
N GLU A 19 11.20 -17.37 -6.91
CA GLU A 19 9.92 -17.26 -6.21
C GLU A 19 9.13 -16.01 -6.63
N ALA A 20 9.80 -14.99 -7.20
CA ALA A 20 9.14 -13.85 -7.83
C ALA A 20 8.14 -14.29 -8.89
N LEU A 21 8.50 -15.24 -9.75
CA LEU A 21 7.59 -15.75 -10.79
C LEU A 21 6.36 -16.43 -10.16
N THR A 22 6.55 -17.17 -9.07
CA THR A 22 5.44 -17.81 -8.35
C THR A 22 4.53 -16.76 -7.70
N LEU A 23 5.11 -15.71 -7.11
CA LEU A 23 4.35 -14.58 -6.56
C LEU A 23 3.50 -13.90 -7.64
N PHE A 24 4.09 -13.56 -8.78
CA PHE A 24 3.40 -12.90 -9.89
C PHE A 24 2.38 -13.82 -10.58
N THR A 25 2.61 -15.13 -10.58
CA THR A 25 1.60 -16.10 -11.00
C THR A 25 0.41 -16.07 -10.04
N ALA A 26 0.64 -15.98 -8.73
CA ALA A 26 -0.43 -15.89 -7.74
C ALA A 26 -1.28 -14.62 -7.94
N MET A 27 -0.62 -13.46 -8.11
CA MET A 27 -1.28 -12.18 -8.41
C MET A 27 -2.15 -12.26 -9.67
N ASN A 28 -1.63 -12.81 -10.77
CA ASN A 28 -2.38 -12.94 -12.03
C ASN A 28 -3.49 -14.01 -12.01
N THR A 29 -3.55 -14.86 -11.00
CA THR A 29 -4.53 -15.96 -10.90
C THR A 29 -5.61 -15.73 -9.84
N GLY A 30 -5.83 -14.46 -9.45
CA GLY A 30 -6.91 -14.06 -8.57
C GLY A 30 -6.67 -14.35 -7.08
N HIS A 31 -5.40 -14.42 -6.66
CA HIS A 31 -5.04 -14.41 -5.25
C HIS A 31 -4.82 -12.95 -4.82
N ASP A 32 -5.92 -12.21 -4.76
CA ASP A 32 -5.94 -10.80 -4.41
C ASP A 32 -5.36 -10.60 -2.99
N GLY A 33 -4.72 -9.45 -2.74
CA GLY A 33 -4.05 -9.20 -1.46
C GLY A 33 -2.72 -9.95 -1.28
N THR A 34 -2.15 -10.46 -2.38
CA THR A 34 -0.76 -10.93 -2.40
C THR A 34 0.20 -9.76 -2.16
N MET A 35 1.13 -9.90 -1.20
CA MET A 35 2.11 -8.88 -0.87
C MET A 35 3.49 -9.49 -0.61
N ALA A 36 4.53 -8.74 -0.92
CA ALA A 36 5.89 -9.13 -0.64
C ALA A 36 6.81 -7.93 -0.39
N THR A 37 7.98 -8.18 0.22
CA THR A 37 9.06 -7.20 0.23
C THR A 37 10.14 -7.54 -0.80
N ILE A 38 10.79 -6.51 -1.32
CA ILE A 38 11.92 -6.61 -2.24
C ILE A 38 12.98 -5.58 -1.83
N HIS A 39 14.25 -5.96 -1.90
CA HIS A 39 15.34 -5.03 -1.62
C HIS A 39 15.63 -4.15 -2.84
N ALA A 40 15.27 -2.87 -2.75
CA ALA A 40 15.55 -1.84 -3.76
C ALA A 40 15.54 -0.44 -3.11
N ASN A 41 16.22 0.54 -3.72
CA ASN A 41 16.29 1.92 -3.22
C ASN A 41 15.20 2.84 -3.82
N SER A 42 14.49 2.37 -4.86
CA SER A 42 13.41 3.09 -5.54
C SER A 42 12.44 2.10 -6.19
N GLY A 43 11.24 2.57 -6.54
CA GLY A 43 10.28 1.74 -7.27
C GLY A 43 10.80 1.30 -8.64
N ARG A 44 11.49 2.21 -9.34
CA ARG A 44 12.12 1.90 -10.64
C ARG A 44 13.20 0.83 -10.52
N GLU A 45 14.03 0.88 -9.48
CA GLU A 45 15.03 -0.17 -9.22
C GLU A 45 14.33 -1.51 -8.92
N ALA A 46 13.27 -1.51 -8.10
CA ALA A 46 12.51 -2.72 -7.82
C ALA A 46 11.92 -3.35 -9.08
N LEU A 47 11.34 -2.56 -10.00
CA LEU A 47 10.84 -3.03 -11.29
C LEU A 47 11.96 -3.66 -12.14
N SER A 48 13.10 -2.98 -12.25
CA SER A 48 14.25 -3.52 -12.98
C SER A 48 14.79 -4.82 -12.39
N ARG A 49 14.80 -4.96 -11.05
CA ARG A 49 15.18 -6.19 -10.36
C ARG A 49 14.23 -7.34 -10.63
N LEU A 50 12.92 -7.08 -10.66
CA LEU A 50 11.90 -8.09 -10.99
C LEU A 50 12.12 -8.66 -12.39
N GLN A 51 12.45 -7.80 -13.37
CA GLN A 51 12.73 -8.21 -14.74
C GLN A 51 14.06 -8.97 -14.88
N SER A 52 15.05 -8.67 -14.04
CA SER A 52 16.42 -9.19 -14.15
C SER A 52 16.61 -10.56 -13.51
N HIS A 53 17.66 -11.28 -13.91
CA HIS A 53 18.11 -12.48 -13.20
C HIS A 53 18.47 -12.13 -11.74
N PRO A 54 18.11 -12.95 -10.73
CA PRO A 54 17.49 -14.29 -10.82
C PRO A 54 15.95 -14.33 -10.80
N MET A 55 15.26 -13.20 -10.78
CA MET A 55 13.78 -13.14 -10.67
C MET A 55 13.09 -13.43 -12.01
N ASN A 56 13.57 -12.83 -13.11
CA ASN A 56 13.10 -13.04 -14.48
C ASN A 56 11.57 -12.99 -14.62
N VAL A 57 10.91 -12.05 -13.94
CA VAL A 57 9.46 -11.86 -14.06
C VAL A 57 9.16 -11.29 -15.45
N PRO A 58 8.33 -11.94 -16.28
CA PRO A 58 7.96 -11.43 -17.60
C PRO A 58 7.23 -10.10 -17.49
N ASP A 59 7.51 -9.18 -18.42
CA ASP A 59 6.89 -7.84 -18.45
C ASP A 59 5.36 -7.89 -18.44
N MET A 60 4.78 -8.87 -19.12
CA MET A 60 3.32 -9.07 -19.16
C MET A 60 2.70 -9.34 -17.79
N MET A 61 3.48 -9.79 -16.80
CA MET A 61 3.00 -10.07 -15.44
C MET A 61 3.14 -8.85 -14.51
N ILE A 62 4.04 -7.92 -14.79
CA ILE A 62 4.32 -6.75 -13.95
C ILE A 62 3.08 -5.87 -13.69
N PRO A 63 2.15 -5.65 -14.66
CA PRO A 63 0.93 -4.89 -14.41
C PRO A 63 0.01 -5.45 -13.31
N ALA A 64 0.21 -6.70 -12.86
CA ALA A 64 -0.50 -7.25 -11.70
C ALA A 64 -0.07 -6.62 -10.36
N LEU A 65 0.96 -5.77 -10.37
CA LEU A 65 1.40 -5.01 -9.20
C LEU A 65 0.60 -3.71 -9.10
N ASP A 66 -0.24 -3.62 -8.07
CA ASP A 66 -1.04 -2.42 -7.82
C ASP A 66 -0.20 -1.29 -7.23
N LEU A 67 0.34 -1.50 -6.04
CA LEU A 67 1.04 -0.47 -5.28
C LEU A 67 2.45 -0.92 -4.89
N MET A 68 3.37 0.04 -4.92
CA MET A 68 4.71 -0.08 -4.38
C MET A 68 4.91 0.99 -3.32
N VAL A 69 5.33 0.55 -2.13
CA VAL A 69 5.69 1.43 -1.01
C VAL A 69 7.19 1.32 -0.80
N VAL A 70 7.91 2.39 -1.11
CA VAL A 70 9.37 2.43 -0.98
C VAL A 70 9.73 3.02 0.37
N GLN A 71 10.47 2.27 1.19
CA GLN A 71 10.88 2.71 2.52
C GLN A 71 12.40 2.72 2.64
N ASN A 72 12.95 3.88 3.01
CA ASN A 72 14.39 4.02 3.24
C ASN A 72 14.71 4.34 4.69
N ARG A 73 15.94 3.97 5.08
CA ARG A 73 16.54 4.30 6.36
C ARG A 73 17.35 5.59 6.22
N GLN A 74 17.10 6.54 7.10
CA GLN A 74 17.78 7.84 7.13
C GLN A 74 18.41 8.06 8.49
N ILE A 75 19.52 8.78 8.52
CA ILE A 75 20.14 9.28 9.75
C ILE A 75 19.92 10.79 9.77
N LYS A 76 19.22 11.28 10.80
CA LYS A 76 19.01 12.70 11.03
C LYS A 76 19.25 13.02 12.49
N ASN A 77 20.07 14.03 12.77
CA ASN A 77 20.46 14.43 14.13
C ASN A 77 20.98 13.24 14.97
N GLY A 78 21.80 12.38 14.35
CA GLY A 78 22.34 11.16 14.98
C GLY A 78 21.31 10.05 15.25
N LYS A 79 20.02 10.27 14.95
CA LYS A 79 18.96 9.28 15.16
C LYS A 79 18.59 8.60 13.86
N LEU A 80 18.48 7.27 13.94
CA LEU A 80 17.97 6.44 12.86
C LEU A 80 16.46 6.64 12.71
N ARG A 81 16.00 6.91 11.49
CA ARG A 81 14.57 7.02 11.16
C ARG A 81 14.27 6.18 9.93
N ARG A 82 13.11 5.52 9.91
CA ARG A 82 12.55 4.90 8.70
C ARG A 82 11.44 5.81 8.18
N ARG A 83 11.47 6.08 6.88
CA ARG A 83 10.48 6.92 6.20
C ARG A 83 10.07 6.25 4.89
N VAL A 84 8.78 6.30 4.61
CA VAL A 84 8.27 6.02 3.27
C VAL A 84 8.72 7.17 2.38
N MET A 85 9.48 6.83 1.34
CA MET A 85 10.09 7.78 0.41
C MET A 85 9.16 8.10 -0.75
N GLU A 86 8.49 7.08 -1.25
CA GLU A 86 7.52 7.21 -2.33
C GLU A 86 6.49 6.08 -2.24
N VAL A 87 5.27 6.40 -2.64
CA VAL A 87 4.20 5.43 -2.92
C VAL A 87 3.83 5.64 -4.37
N LEU A 88 3.82 4.55 -5.14
CA LEU A 88 3.60 4.62 -6.57
C LEU A 88 2.80 3.42 -7.07
N GLU A 89 2.12 3.61 -8.18
CA GLU A 89 1.45 2.57 -8.95
C GLU A 89 2.14 2.40 -10.30
N VAL A 90 2.07 1.19 -10.87
CA VAL A 90 2.55 0.94 -12.24
C VAL A 90 1.52 1.52 -13.22
N ALA A 91 1.96 2.48 -14.05
CA ALA A 91 1.09 3.21 -14.96
C ALA A 91 1.10 2.61 -16.38
N GLY A 92 2.23 2.04 -16.80
CA GLY A 92 2.36 1.47 -18.13
C GLY A 92 3.81 1.10 -18.46
N LYS A 93 4.10 0.99 -19.76
CA LYS A 93 5.42 0.65 -20.28
C LYS A 93 5.73 1.50 -21.51
N GLU A 94 6.91 2.12 -21.53
CA GLU A 94 7.46 2.83 -22.69
C GLU A 94 8.70 2.07 -23.18
N GLY A 95 8.59 1.38 -24.32
CA GLY A 95 9.63 0.46 -24.79
C GLY A 95 9.84 -0.68 -23.78
N ASP A 96 11.04 -0.74 -23.19
CA ASP A 96 11.42 -1.73 -22.17
C ASP A 96 11.39 -1.21 -20.73
N VAL A 97 11.00 0.05 -20.55
CA VAL A 97 10.99 0.70 -19.24
C VAL A 97 9.55 0.88 -18.76
N PHE A 98 9.26 0.35 -17.57
CA PHE A 98 7.98 0.61 -16.91
C PHE A 98 7.88 2.07 -16.46
N THR A 99 6.73 2.67 -16.74
CA THR A 99 6.35 4.00 -16.25
C THR A 99 5.49 3.85 -14.99
N THR A 100 5.65 4.79 -14.07
CA THR A 100 5.02 4.76 -12.75
C THR A 100 4.35 6.09 -12.47
N ASN A 101 3.16 6.06 -11.86
CA ASN A 101 2.53 7.25 -11.30
C ASN A 101 2.91 7.32 -9.80
N THR A 102 3.62 8.39 -9.41
CA THR A 102 3.99 8.60 -8.01
C THR A 102 2.84 9.28 -7.29
N LEU A 103 2.17 8.55 -6.39
CA LEU A 103 1.02 9.03 -5.62
C LEU A 103 1.47 9.92 -4.46
N PHE A 104 2.52 9.54 -3.76
CA PHE A 104 3.10 10.29 -2.66
C PHE A 104 4.61 10.27 -2.74
N LYS A 105 5.25 11.38 -2.42
CA LYS A 105 6.72 11.49 -2.38
C LYS A 105 7.17 12.31 -1.18
N TYR A 106 8.13 11.80 -0.44
CA TYR A 106 8.74 12.47 0.70
C TYR A 106 10.08 13.09 0.30
N ASP A 107 10.27 14.38 0.60
CA ASP A 107 11.54 15.07 0.45
C ASP A 107 12.31 15.06 1.79
N PRO A 108 13.45 14.36 1.89
CA PRO A 108 14.26 14.32 3.12
C PRO A 108 14.82 15.68 3.54
N LYS A 109 15.01 16.61 2.59
CA LYS A 109 15.58 17.94 2.85
C LYS A 109 14.56 18.84 3.53
N THR A 110 13.35 18.90 2.99
CA THR A 110 12.27 19.76 3.50
C THR A 110 11.37 19.07 4.52
N GLU A 111 11.47 17.75 4.65
CA GLU A 111 10.57 16.89 5.44
C GLU A 111 9.10 16.97 5.04
N LYS A 112 8.82 17.37 3.80
CA LYS A 112 7.45 17.48 3.27
C LYS A 112 7.09 16.26 2.45
N ILE A 113 5.82 15.89 2.51
CA ILE A 113 5.19 14.95 1.59
C ILE A 113 4.50 15.77 0.51
N THR A 114 4.77 15.45 -0.75
CA THR A 114 4.04 15.97 -1.91
C THR A 114 3.14 14.88 -2.47
N GLU A 115 1.89 15.24 -2.75
CA GLU A 115 0.93 14.38 -3.42
C GLU A 115 1.06 14.53 -4.94
N GLY A 116 0.99 13.40 -5.66
CA GLY A 116 0.92 13.37 -7.11
C GLY A 116 -0.51 13.26 -7.60
N ILE A 117 -0.72 12.54 -8.70
CA ILE A 117 -2.05 12.31 -9.26
C ILE A 117 -2.69 11.13 -8.53
N LEU A 118 -3.62 11.41 -7.62
CA LEU A 118 -4.26 10.40 -6.78
C LEU A 118 -5.36 9.61 -7.51
N ASN A 119 -6.04 10.21 -8.50
CA ASN A 119 -7.03 9.53 -9.34
C ASN A 119 -6.34 8.74 -10.47
N GLY A 120 -5.48 7.81 -10.06
CA GLY A 120 -4.70 6.96 -10.94
C GLY A 120 -5.44 5.69 -11.37
N ARG A 121 -4.68 4.71 -11.90
CA ARG A 121 -5.22 3.43 -12.39
C ARG A 121 -6.07 2.74 -11.33
N ILE A 122 -5.57 2.67 -10.10
CA ILE A 122 -6.21 1.90 -9.02
C ILE A 122 -7.57 2.49 -8.64
N ILE A 123 -7.71 3.81 -8.58
CA ILE A 123 -8.99 4.44 -8.23
C ILE A 123 -10.05 4.16 -9.31
N HIS A 124 -9.66 4.19 -10.58
CA HIS A 124 -10.54 3.82 -11.69
C HIS A 124 -10.93 2.34 -11.66
N GLU A 125 -9.99 1.46 -11.31
CA GLU A 125 -10.25 0.03 -11.13
C GLU A 125 -11.20 -0.22 -9.95
N LEU A 126 -10.98 0.41 -8.80
CA LEU A 126 -11.89 0.35 -7.66
C LEU A 126 -13.30 0.83 -8.05
N SER A 127 -13.41 1.93 -8.78
CA SER A 127 -14.71 2.44 -9.26
C SER A 127 -15.43 1.41 -10.13
N THR A 128 -14.69 0.72 -10.99
CA THR A 128 -15.23 -0.34 -11.86
C THR A 128 -15.67 -1.56 -11.05
N LEU A 129 -14.85 -1.99 -10.09
CA LEU A 129 -15.09 -3.22 -9.31
C LEU A 129 -16.19 -3.06 -8.25
N THR A 130 -16.27 -1.89 -7.60
CA THR A 130 -17.25 -1.66 -6.54
C THR A 130 -18.55 -1.03 -7.05
N GLY A 131 -18.54 -0.46 -8.26
CA GLY A 131 -19.65 0.33 -8.81
C GLY A 131 -19.78 1.72 -8.17
N ASN A 132 -18.88 2.10 -7.27
CA ASN A 132 -18.89 3.43 -6.65
C ASN A 132 -18.30 4.45 -7.60
N SER A 133 -18.78 5.68 -7.51
CA SER A 133 -18.14 6.82 -8.18
C SER A 133 -16.76 7.09 -7.58
N ILE A 134 -15.87 7.69 -8.39
CA ILE A 134 -14.55 8.16 -7.93
C ILE A 134 -14.69 9.10 -6.73
N ARG A 135 -15.75 9.91 -6.69
CA ARG A 135 -16.04 10.79 -5.56
C ARG A 135 -16.31 10.00 -4.28
N GLU A 136 -17.20 9.01 -4.32
CA GLU A 136 -17.52 8.18 -3.14
C GLU A 136 -16.29 7.41 -2.64
N ILE A 137 -15.42 6.96 -3.54
CA ILE A 137 -14.16 6.31 -3.18
C ILE A 137 -13.23 7.30 -2.46
N ASN A 138 -13.09 8.52 -2.98
CA ASN A 138 -12.27 9.55 -2.34
C ASN A 138 -12.86 9.98 -0.99
N ASP A 139 -14.18 10.13 -0.88
CA ASP A 139 -14.86 10.43 0.39
C ASP A 139 -14.61 9.32 1.42
N GLU A 140 -14.59 8.04 1.01
CA GLU A 140 -14.24 6.90 1.85
C GLU A 140 -12.75 6.88 2.26
N ILE A 141 -11.83 7.28 1.36
CA ILE A 141 -10.40 7.42 1.67
C ILE A 141 -10.19 8.52 2.73
N ASP A 142 -10.82 9.68 2.56
CA ASP A 142 -10.72 10.80 3.49
C ASP A 142 -11.31 10.47 4.86
N LEU A 143 -12.41 9.71 4.89
CA LEU A 143 -12.97 9.21 6.14
C LEU A 143 -12.00 8.25 6.85
N ARG A 144 -11.42 7.28 6.13
CA ARG A 144 -10.44 6.35 6.71
C ARG A 144 -9.19 7.06 7.23
N LYS A 145 -8.74 8.11 6.53
CA LYS A 145 -7.68 8.99 7.01
C LYS A 145 -8.06 9.62 8.36
N THR A 146 -9.25 10.19 8.46
CA THR A 146 -9.74 10.81 9.71
C THR A 146 -9.83 9.80 10.85
N ILE A 147 -10.23 8.55 10.56
CA ILE A 147 -10.24 7.47 11.55
C ILE A 147 -8.82 7.16 12.05
N ILE A 148 -7.84 7.06 11.14
CA ILE A 148 -6.44 6.82 11.52
C ILE A 148 -5.90 7.98 12.37
N ASP A 149 -6.17 9.23 11.98
CA ASP A 149 -5.74 10.40 12.74
C ASP A 149 -6.35 10.42 14.15
N ALA A 150 -7.63 10.05 14.29
CA ALA A 150 -8.29 9.96 15.58
C ALA A 150 -7.79 8.80 16.46
N MET A 151 -7.40 7.65 15.86
CA MET A 151 -6.75 6.57 16.60
C MET A 151 -5.37 6.98 17.14
N VAL A 152 -4.63 7.78 16.37
CA VAL A 152 -3.35 8.36 16.80
C VAL A 152 -3.56 9.39 17.91
N GLU A 153 -4.56 10.25 17.78
CA GLU A 153 -4.89 11.25 18.80
C GLU A 153 -5.29 10.61 20.13
N ALA A 154 -6.03 9.50 20.09
CA ALA A 154 -6.42 8.73 21.27
C ALA A 154 -5.31 7.82 21.82
N ASP A 155 -4.10 7.83 21.22
CA ASP A 155 -2.95 6.99 21.58
C ASP A 155 -3.31 5.51 21.74
N LEU A 156 -4.09 4.98 20.80
CA LEU A 156 -4.62 3.62 20.93
C LEU A 156 -3.51 2.56 20.85
N PRO A 157 -3.51 1.57 21.77
CA PRO A 157 -2.65 0.41 21.64
C PRO A 157 -3.09 -0.48 20.46
N LEU A 158 -2.25 -1.44 20.08
CA LEU A 158 -2.45 -2.28 18.89
C LEU A 158 -3.78 -3.06 18.90
N ASP A 159 -4.19 -3.56 20.05
CA ASP A 159 -5.48 -4.23 20.27
C ASP A 159 -6.66 -3.27 20.09
N GLY A 160 -6.53 -2.04 20.58
CA GLY A 160 -7.50 -0.95 20.35
C GLY A 160 -7.64 -0.62 18.86
N ILE A 161 -6.52 -0.47 18.15
CA ILE A 161 -6.50 -0.24 16.68
C ILE A 161 -7.21 -1.39 15.96
N TYR A 162 -6.88 -2.64 16.31
CA TYR A 162 -7.52 -3.82 15.72
C TYR A 162 -9.04 -3.82 15.94
N SER A 163 -9.47 -3.52 17.17
CA SER A 163 -10.89 -3.47 17.52
C SER A 163 -11.64 -2.42 16.70
N ILE A 164 -11.07 -1.23 16.51
CA ILE A 164 -11.70 -0.16 15.72
C ILE A 164 -11.76 -0.55 14.24
N VAL A 165 -10.68 -1.07 13.68
CA VAL A 165 -10.64 -1.51 12.28
C VAL A 165 -11.65 -2.63 12.02
N GLN A 166 -11.72 -3.64 12.89
CA GLN A 166 -12.69 -4.72 12.75
C GLN A 166 -14.11 -4.19 12.85
N THR A 167 -14.39 -3.36 13.86
CA THR A 167 -15.71 -2.74 14.02
C THR A 167 -16.07 -1.91 12.79
N TYR A 168 -15.13 -1.20 12.17
CA TYR A 168 -15.39 -0.41 10.96
C TYR A 168 -15.88 -1.26 9.78
N TYR A 169 -15.31 -2.45 9.61
CA TYR A 169 -15.73 -3.39 8.57
C TYR A 169 -17.07 -4.08 8.87
N GLU A 170 -17.44 -4.23 10.14
CA GLU A 170 -18.71 -4.85 10.58
C GLU A 170 -19.85 -3.82 10.66
N ASP A 171 -19.61 -2.69 11.30
CA ASP A 171 -20.53 -1.58 11.57
C ASP A 171 -19.76 -0.25 11.60
N LYS A 172 -19.78 0.42 10.45
CA LYS A 172 -19.14 1.72 10.22
C LYS A 172 -19.58 2.79 11.23
N GLN A 173 -20.87 2.85 11.57
CA GLN A 173 -21.38 3.90 12.46
C GLN A 173 -20.89 3.68 13.88
N LYS A 174 -20.98 2.44 14.37
CA LYS A 174 -20.51 2.07 15.71
C LYS A 174 -19.02 2.34 15.89
N ALA A 175 -18.20 2.06 14.87
CA ALA A 175 -16.77 2.35 14.92
C ALA A 175 -16.49 3.85 15.11
N LEU A 176 -17.22 4.70 14.39
CA LEU A 176 -17.09 6.16 14.48
C LEU A 176 -17.53 6.70 15.85
N GLU A 177 -18.66 6.21 16.39
CA GLU A 177 -19.16 6.59 17.72
C GLU A 177 -18.18 6.19 18.84
N THR A 178 -17.61 4.99 18.73
CA THR A 178 -16.60 4.49 19.67
C THR A 178 -15.36 5.38 19.64
N LEU A 179 -14.87 5.69 18.45
CA LEU A 179 -13.67 6.48 18.27
C LEU A 179 -13.85 7.92 18.78
N GLN A 180 -14.99 8.55 18.50
CA GLN A 180 -15.32 9.88 19.03
C GLN A 180 -15.29 9.91 20.56
N THR A 181 -15.79 8.87 21.21
CA THR A 181 -15.78 8.75 22.68
C THR A 181 -14.35 8.66 23.20
N LEU A 182 -13.51 7.83 22.59
CA LEU A 182 -12.10 7.65 22.96
C LEU A 182 -11.28 8.94 22.76
N THR A 183 -11.46 9.61 21.62
CA THR A 183 -10.77 10.88 21.35
C THR A 183 -11.19 11.98 22.32
N ARG A 184 -12.47 12.03 22.74
CA ARG A 184 -12.91 12.99 23.76
C ARG A 184 -12.25 12.72 25.11
N GLN A 185 -12.17 11.46 25.53
CA GLN A 185 -11.51 11.08 26.79
C GLN A 185 -10.01 11.41 26.78
N ALA A 186 -9.34 11.27 25.64
CA ALA A 186 -7.91 11.59 25.52
C ALA A 186 -7.60 13.11 25.62
N ARG A 187 -8.61 13.96 25.40
CA ARG A 187 -8.49 15.42 25.49
C ARG A 187 -8.78 15.98 26.89
N GLU A 188 -9.35 15.17 27.78
CA GLU A 188 -9.65 15.50 29.18
C GLU A 188 -8.47 15.18 30.09
#